data_AF-A0AA42HK58-F1
#
_entry.id   AF-A0AA42HK58-F1
#
_cell.length_a   1.000
_cell.length_b   1.000
_cell.length_c   1.000
_cell.angle_alpha   90.00
_cell.angle_beta   90.00
_cell.angle_gamma   90.00
#
_symmetry.space_group_name_H-M   'P 1'
#
loop_
_entity.id
_entity.type
_entity.pdbx_description
1 polymer ?
#
loop_
_entity_poly.entity_id
_entity_poly.type
_entity_poly.pdbx_seq_one_letter_code
_entity_poly.pdbx_strand_id
1 'polypeptide(L)' 'MQVIQLTAEHREDQAGNRVAEIEGLPRLGALLQPAQMRQLARQLNQIANDADQGAIGTIQYPVEG' A
#
# COMPACT_ATOMS: atom_id res chain seq x y z
N MET A 1 18.01 2.56 8.80
CA MET A 1 16.59 2.95 8.70
C MET A 1 15.79 1.70 8.36
N GLN A 2 14.76 1.34 9.13
CA GLN A 2 13.90 0.22 8.73
C GLN A 2 12.95 0.68 7.62
N VAL A 3 13.03 -0.02 6.50
CA VAL A 3 12.26 0.20 5.30
C VAL A 3 10.86 -0.41 5.47
N ILE A 4 9.81 0.35 5.13
CA ILE A 4 8.43 -0.15 5.04
C ILE A 4 8.16 -0.53 3.59
N GLN A 5 7.97 -1.82 3.31
CA GLN A 5 7.56 -2.28 1.99
C GLN A 5 6.16 -2.85 2.08
N LEU A 6 5.25 -2.34 1.25
CA LEU A 6 3.87 -2.82 1.18
C LEU A 6 3.69 -3.81 0.04
N THR A 7 2.86 -4.80 0.30
CA THR A 7 2.27 -5.67 -0.72
C THR A 7 0.77 -5.41 -0.73
N ALA A 8 0.15 -5.35 -1.91
CA ALA A 8 -1.29 -5.20 -2.04
C ALA A 8 -1.88 -6.28 -2.95
N GLU A 9 -2.94 -6.94 -2.50
CA GLU A 9 -3.79 -7.80 -3.32
C GLU A 9 -4.97 -6.97 -3.84
N HIS A 10 -4.96 -6.66 -5.12
CA HIS A 10 -6.05 -5.91 -5.77
C HIS A 10 -7.15 -6.84 -6.25
N ARG A 11 -8.38 -6.51 -5.90
CA ARG A 11 -9.57 -7.29 -6.27
C ARG A 11 -10.82 -6.43 -6.28
N GLU A 12 -11.90 -7.00 -6.80
CA GLU A 12 -13.24 -6.45 -6.60
C GLU A 12 -13.86 -7.07 -5.35
N ASP A 13 -14.56 -6.26 -4.56
CA ASP A 13 -15.39 -6.76 -3.46
C ASP A 13 -16.71 -7.34 -3.97
N GLN A 14 -17.56 -7.81 -3.05
CA GLN A 14 -18.86 -8.40 -3.41
C GLN A 14 -19.84 -7.41 -4.09
N ALA A 15 -19.60 -6.10 -3.94
CA ALA A 15 -20.38 -5.04 -4.56
C ALA A 15 -19.77 -4.54 -5.87
N GLY A 16 -18.64 -5.11 -6.32
CA GLY A 16 -17.92 -4.70 -7.52
C GLY A 16 -17.04 -3.46 -7.32
N ASN A 17 -16.80 -3.04 -6.06
CA ASN A 17 -15.86 -1.95 -5.79
C ASN A 17 -14.42 -2.46 -5.91
N ARG A 18 -13.55 -1.67 -6.53
CA ARG A 18 -12.12 -1.95 -6.57
C ARG A 18 -11.52 -1.67 -5.20
N VAL A 19 -10.88 -2.68 -4.63
CA VAL A 19 -10.28 -2.65 -3.30
C VAL A 19 -8.91 -3.30 -3.33
N ALA A 20 -8.08 -2.95 -2.35
CA ALA A 20 -6.78 -3.56 -2.16
C ALA A 20 -6.64 -4.03 -0.70
N GLU A 21 -6.30 -5.30 -0.50
CA GLU A 21 -5.87 -5.80 0.80
C GLU A 21 -4.37 -5.55 0.96
N ILE A 22 -3.97 -4.83 2.01
CA ILE A 22 -2.62 -4.30 2.16
C ILE A 22 -1.88 -5.02 3.30
N GLU A 23 -0.74 -5.61 2.97
CA GLU A 23 0.19 -6.22 3.92
C GLU A 23 1.44 -5.34 4.12
N GLY A 24 2.09 -5.48 5.28
CA GLY A 24 3.30 -4.72 5.62
C GLY A 24 3.04 -3.36 6.29
N LEU A 25 1.77 -3.03 6.58
CA LEU A 25 1.43 -1.85 7.37
C LEU A 25 2.06 -1.93 8.77
N PRO A 26 2.63 -0.83 9.30
CA PRO A 26 3.04 -0.76 10.69
C PRO A 26 1.87 -1.05 11.63
N ARG A 27 2.16 -1.61 12.80
CA ARG A 27 1.13 -1.81 13.84
C ARG A 27 0.42 -0.48 14.16
N LEU A 28 -0.85 -0.56 14.54
CA LEU A 28 -1.60 0.59 15.04
C LEU A 28 -0.84 1.23 16.23
N GLY A 29 -0.66 2.56 16.16
CA GLY A 29 0.11 3.32 17.15
C GLY A 29 1.64 3.19 17.04
N ALA A 30 2.18 2.67 15.92
CA ALA A 30 3.61 2.69 15.68
C ALA A 30 4.16 4.12 15.64
N LEU A 31 5.31 4.35 16.29
CA LEU A 31 6.07 5.58 16.15
C LEU A 31 6.87 5.51 14.83
N LEU A 32 6.57 6.41 13.91
CA LEU A 32 7.23 6.51 12.62
C LEU A 32 8.09 7.76 12.55
N GLN A 33 9.25 7.67 11.92
CA GLN A 33 10.02 8.84 11.55
C GLN A 33 9.36 9.54 10.35
N PRO A 34 9.57 10.87 10.16
CA PRO A 34 9.00 11.59 9.02
C PRO A 34 9.32 10.96 7.65
N ALA A 35 10.51 10.39 7.48
CA ALA A 35 10.89 9.68 6.26
C ALA A 35 10.02 8.44 6.01
N GLN A 36 9.76 7.65 7.05
CA GLN A 36 8.91 6.46 6.99
C GLN A 36 7.45 6.82 6.69
N MET A 37 6.95 7.92 7.28
CA MET A 37 5.61 8.42 6.98
C MET A 37 5.45 8.80 5.51
N ARG A 38 6.43 9.52 4.93
CA ARG A 38 6.39 9.90 3.50
C ARG A 38 6.50 8.68 2.60
N GLN A 39 7.35 7.73 2.93
CA GLN A 39 7.48 6.47 2.19
C GLN A 39 6.17 5.68 2.20
N LEU A 40 5.54 5.55 3.36
CA LEU A 40 4.24 4.89 3.50
C LEU A 40 3.16 5.62 2.68
N ALA A 41 3.08 6.95 2.78
CA ALA A 41 2.11 7.74 2.03
C ALA A 41 2.28 7.59 0.52
N ARG A 42 3.52 7.56 0.00
CA ARG A 42 3.78 7.34 -1.43
C ARG A 42 3.28 5.97 -1.90
N GLN A 43 3.59 4.91 -1.15
CA GLN A 43 3.14 3.56 -1.50
C GLN A 43 1.61 3.44 -1.44
N LEU A 44 0.97 3.99 -0.41
CA LEU A 44 -0.49 4.00 -0.31
C LEU A 44 -1.15 4.76 -1.46
N ASN A 45 -0.59 5.91 -1.86
CA ASN A 45 -1.08 6.64 -3.02
C ASN A 45 -0.91 5.84 -4.31
N GLN A 46 0.20 5.14 -4.49
CA GLN A 46 0.39 4.29 -5.67
C GLN A 46 -0.60 3.11 -5.69
N ILE A 47 -0.83 2.46 -4.53
CA ILE A 47 -1.84 1.40 -4.41
C ILE A 47 -3.23 1.92 -4.81
N ALA A 48 -3.62 3.10 -4.33
CA ALA A 48 -4.91 3.70 -4.68
C ALA A 48 -5.01 3.98 -6.19
N ASN A 49 -3.96 4.57 -6.78
CA ASN A 49 -3.91 4.84 -8.22
C ASN A 49 -4.02 3.56 -9.06
N ASP A 50 -3.33 2.50 -8.66
CA ASP A 50 -3.34 1.22 -9.38
C ASP A 50 -4.72 0.55 -9.29
N ALA A 51 -5.36 0.61 -8.12
CA ALA A 51 -6.74 0.14 -7.95
C ALA A 51 -7.72 0.95 -8.84
N ASP A 52 -7.61 2.29 -8.86
CA ASP A 52 -8.41 3.16 -9.73
C ASP A 52 -8.17 2.89 -11.22
N GLN A 53 -6.98 2.44 -11.59
CA GLN A 53 -6.63 2.04 -12.96
C GLN A 53 -7.05 0.61 -13.32
N GLY A 54 -7.55 -0.16 -12.35
CA GLY A 54 -8.05 -1.52 -12.58
C GLY A 54 -6.98 -2.60 -12.46
N ALA A 55 -5.94 -2.38 -11.66
CA ALA A 55 -5.00 -3.43 -11.28
C ALA A 55 -5.73 -4.61 -10.61
N ILE A 56 -5.22 -5.83 -10.81
CA ILE A 56 -5.71 -7.06 -10.21
C ILE A 56 -4.54 -7.92 -9.73
N GLY A 57 -4.78 -8.74 -8.70
CA GLY A 57 -3.80 -9.65 -8.13
C GLY A 57 -2.76 -8.96 -7.25
N THR A 58 -1.72 -9.71 -6.88
CA THR A 58 -0.72 -9.29 -5.90
C THR A 58 0.37 -8.43 -6.52
N ILE A 59 0.59 -7.23 -5.98
CA ILE A 59 1.66 -6.31 -6.38
C ILE A 59 2.48 -5.91 -5.14
N GLN A 60 3.80 -6.03 -5.24
CA GLN A 60 4.72 -5.49 -4.23
C GLN A 60 5.20 -4.11 -4.65
N TYR A 61 5.06 -3.13 -3.77
CA TYR A 61 5.41 -1.74 -4.07
C TYR A 61 6.87 -1.46 -3.75
N PRO A 62 7.55 -0.69 -4.60
CA PRO A 62 8.96 -0.41 -4.41
C PRO A 62 9.17 0.47 -3.18
N VAL A 63 10.32 0.24 -2.56
CA VAL A 63 10.88 1.15 -1.58
C VAL A 63 11.80 2.07 -2.34
N GLU A 64 11.32 3.23 -2.72
CA GLU A 64 12.22 4.27 -3.21
C GLU A 64 13.08 4.77 -2.03
N GLY A 65 14.41 4.71 -2.23
CA GLY A 65 15.44 5.13 -1.27
C GLY A 65 15.61 6.64 -1.16
#